data_AF-A0A971HUH4-F1
#
_entry.id   AF-A0A971HUH4-F1
#
_cell.length_a   1.000
_cell.length_b   1.000
_cell.length_c   1.000
_cell.angle_alpha   90.00
_cell.angle_beta   90.00
_cell.angle_gamma   90.00
#
_symmetry.space_group_name_H-M   'P 1'
#
loop_
_entity.id
_entity.type
_entity.pdbx_description
1 polymer ?
#
loop_
_entity_poly.entity_id
_entity_poly.type
_entity_poly.pdbx_seq_one_letter_code
_entity_poly.pdbx_strand_id
1 'polypeptide(L)' 'MDLLNDKKHLKTILQSKRANIYYLEYCKVLQNSGRVEFLTQEKDKQAYWNIPIAN' A
#
# COMPACT_ATOMS: atom_id res chain seq x y z
N MET A 1 23.90 18.87 27.04
CA MET A 1 22.50 18.42 27.14
C MET A 1 21.73 19.00 25.96
N ASP A 2 22.02 18.42 24.79
CA ASP A 2 21.16 18.15 23.64
C ASP A 2 20.07 19.16 23.26
N LEU A 3 20.47 20.36 22.84
CA LEU A 3 19.63 21.29 22.07
C LEU A 3 19.89 21.22 20.54
N LEU A 4 20.58 20.17 20.08
CA LEU A 4 21.00 19.99 18.67
C LEU A 4 20.43 18.73 18.01
N ASN A 5 19.58 17.95 18.70
CA ASN A 5 19.12 16.66 18.17
C ASN A 5 17.75 16.70 17.48
N ASP A 6 17.04 17.83 17.53
CA ASP A 6 15.82 18.05 16.74
C ASP A 6 16.16 18.56 15.33
N LYS A 7 17.11 17.90 14.64
CA LYS A 7 17.09 17.90 13.18
C LYS A 7 15.81 17.19 12.79
N LYS A 8 14.71 17.94 12.64
CA LYS A 8 13.52 17.50 11.90
C LYS A 8 14.06 16.88 10.63
N HIS A 9 13.99 15.55 10.57
CA HIS A 9 14.37 14.76 9.42
C HIS A 9 13.35 15.16 8.34
N LEU A 10 13.64 16.25 7.64
CA LEU A 10 12.83 16.75 6.54
C LEU A 10 12.72 15.57 5.57
N LYS A 11 11.56 14.93 5.54
CA LYS A 11 11.30 13.87 4.58
C LYS A 11 11.26 14.56 3.23
N THR A 12 12.21 14.24 2.36
CA THR A 12 12.17 14.67 0.96
C THR A 12 10.80 14.32 0.39
N ILE A 13 10.17 15.27 -0.31
CA ILE A 13 8.89 15.02 -0.98
C ILE A 13 9.16 14.03 -2.12
N LEU A 14 8.81 12.77 -1.91
CA LEU A 14 8.88 11.74 -2.94
C LEU A 14 7.69 11.91 -3.88
N GLN A 15 7.92 12.54 -5.02
CA GLN A 15 6.88 12.71 -6.03
C GLN A 15 6.63 11.38 -6.76
N SER A 16 5.43 10.83 -6.61
CA SER A 16 5.03 9.63 -7.36
C SER A 16 4.92 9.93 -8.85
N LYS A 17 5.53 9.08 -9.68
CA LYS A 17 5.30 9.04 -11.14
C LYS A 17 4.32 7.93 -11.54
N ARG A 18 3.70 7.23 -10.59
CA ARG A 18 2.89 6.05 -10.87
C ARG A 18 1.46 6.42 -11.27
N ALA A 19 0.89 5.65 -12.18
CA ALA A 19 -0.52 5.70 -12.58
C ALA A 19 -1.33 4.55 -11.94
N ASN A 20 -1.11 4.29 -10.65
CA ASN A 20 -1.68 3.15 -9.94
C ASN A 20 -3.12 3.45 -9.49
N ILE A 21 -4.05 3.49 -10.43
CA ILE A 21 -5.49 3.56 -10.17
C ILE A 21 -6.08 2.20 -10.54
N TYR A 22 -6.65 1.51 -9.55
CA TYR A 22 -7.25 0.19 -9.73
C TYR A 22 -8.77 0.29 -9.59
N TYR A 23 -9.50 -0.25 -10.57
CA TYR A 23 -10.95 -0.50 -10.45
C TYR A 23 -11.13 -1.96 -10.04
N LEU A 24 -11.73 -2.19 -8.87
CA LEU A 24 -11.95 -3.52 -8.31
C LEU A 24 -13.45 -3.78 -8.19
N GLU A 25 -13.89 -4.99 -8.56
CA GLU A 25 -15.28 -5.42 -8.49
C GLU A 25 -15.38 -6.78 -7.79
N TYR A 26 -16.45 -7.00 -7.03
CA TYR A 26 -16.74 -8.25 -6.32
C TYR A 26 -15.53 -8.83 -5.58
N CYS A 27 -14.86 -7.98 -4.79
CA CYS A 27 -13.65 -8.35 -4.07
C CYS A 27 -13.67 -7.86 -2.63
N LYS A 28 -12.83 -8.48 -1.80
CA LYS A 28 -12.50 -7.97 -0.47
C LYS A 28 -11.07 -7.46 -0.47
N VAL A 29 -10.85 -6.24 0.00
CA VAL A 29 -9.50 -5.71 0.23
C VAL A 29 -9.13 -5.97 1.67
N LEU A 30 -7.96 -6.58 1.89
CA LEU A 30 -7.54 -7.05 3.19
C LEU A 30 -6.03 -6.89 3.36
N GLN A 31 -5.61 -6.78 4.62
CA GLN A 31 -4.20 -6.73 4.99
C GLN A 31 -3.76 -8.11 5.43
N ASN A 32 -2.74 -8.65 4.76
CA ASN A 32 -2.18 -9.96 5.06
C ASN A 32 -0.66 -9.88 5.08
N SER A 33 -0.03 -10.36 6.17
CA SER A 33 1.43 -10.34 6.35
C SER A 33 2.10 -8.99 6.04
N GLY A 34 1.44 -7.86 6.34
CA GLY A 34 1.95 -6.52 6.09
C GLY A 34 1.78 -6.00 4.65
N ARG A 35 1.17 -6.79 3.76
CA ARG A 35 0.81 -6.40 2.38
C ARG A 35 -0.68 -6.12 2.29
N VAL A 36 -1.05 -5.25 1.35
CA VAL A 36 -2.46 -5.06 0.97
C VAL A 36 -2.74 -5.98 -0.21
N GLU A 37 -3.74 -6.83 -0.07
CA GLU A 37 -4.15 -7.80 -1.07
C GLU A 37 -5.62 -7.61 -1.40
N PHE A 38 -6.02 -7.81 -2.65
CA PHE A 38 -7.44 -8.00 -2.98
C PHE A 38 -7.74 -9.48 -3.24
N LEU A 39 -8.85 -9.92 -2.68
CA LEU A 39 -9.36 -11.27 -2.73
C LEU A 39 -10.57 -11.33 -3.65
N THR A 40 -10.51 -12.17 -4.68
CA THR A 40 -11.65 -12.41 -5.58
C THR A 40 -12.75 -13.22 -4.89
N GLN A 41 -14.01 -12.91 -5.18
CA GLN A 41 -15.18 -13.57 -4.58
C GLN A 41 -15.64 -14.84 -5.35
N GLU A 42 -14.82 -15.39 -6.24
CA GLU A 42 -15.14 -16.63 -6.96
C GLU A 42 -15.30 -17.81 -5.99
N LYS A 43 -16.39 -18.58 -6.15
CA LYS A 43 -16.78 -19.67 -5.25
C LYS A 43 -15.79 -20.84 -5.25
N ASP A 44 -15.17 -21.13 -6.38
CA ASP A 44 -14.28 -22.29 -6.54
C ASP A 44 -12.79 -21.94 -6.40
N LYS A 45 -12.38 -20.69 -6.69
CA LYS A 45 -10.98 -20.27 -6.64
C LYS A 45 -10.84 -18.85 -6.13
N GLN A 46 -10.44 -18.71 -4.88
CA GLN A 46 -10.02 -17.44 -4.31
C GLN A 46 -8.61 -17.12 -4.80
N ALA A 47 -8.45 -15.98 -5.49
CA ALA A 47 -7.16 -15.48 -5.93
C ALA A 47 -6.76 -14.24 -5.09
N TYR A 48 -5.49 -14.20 -4.70
CA TYR A 48 -4.89 -13.12 -3.93
C TYR A 48 -3.93 -12.34 -4.81
N TRP A 49 -4.13 -11.04 -4.88
CA TRP A 49 -3.35 -10.15 -5.73
C TRP A 49 -2.81 -8.99 -4.90
N ASN A 50 -1.49 -8.79 -4.96
CA ASN A 50 -0.79 -7.77 -4.18
C ASN A 50 -1.01 -6.37 -4.77
N ILE A 51 -1.47 -5.43 -3.94
CA ILE A 51 -1.62 -4.01 -4.30
C ILE A 51 -0.40 -3.23 -3.78
N PRO A 52 0.41 -2.62 -4.66
CA PRO A 52 1.55 -1.83 -4.23
C PRO A 52 1.10 -0.51 -3.58
N ILE A 53 1.36 -0.39 -2.27
CA ILE A 53 0.91 0.73 -1.41
C ILE A 53 1.89 1.91 -1.31
N ALA A 54 3.13 1.74 -1.76
CA ALA A 54 4.17 2.79 -1.69
C ALA A 54 4.65 3.21 -3.07
N ASN A 55 4.99 4.50 -3.19
CA ASN A 55 5.49 5.15 -4.41
C ASN A 55 6.94 4.79 -4.74
#